data_AF-A0A836S0Q7-F1
#
_entry.id   AF-A0A836S0Q7-F1
#
_cell.length_a   1.000
_cell.length_b   1.000
_cell.length_c   1.000
_cell.angle_alpha   90.00
_cell.angle_beta   90.00
_cell.angle_gamma   90.00
#
_symmetry.space_group_name_H-M   'P 1'
#
loop_
_entity.id
_entity.type
_entity.pdbx_description
1 polymer ?
#
loop_
_entity_poly.entity_id
_entity_poly.type
_entity_poly.pdbx_seq_one_letter_code
_entity_poly.pdbx_strand_id
1 'polypeptide(L)'
;MGVNLRELIPEDAKREITDLRELMGKVIALDAYNALYQFLAAIRQPDGTPLIDRKGRVTSHLSGLFYRTINLMEYGIKPVYVFDGMPPEIKRYEVERRRIRREKAAELAERAYAEGRVEEARKYSIQALRLTQEMVESAKRLLDAMGIPYIQAPSEGEAQAAYIARKGDAWAVASQDYDALLFGTPRLVRNLAISGRRKLPGRDMYIEIKPEVIELDRVLKVLGITRSQLIDIAILIGTDYNPDGVPGIGPKSAYQLIKAHGSLEKVL
;
A
#
# COMPACT_ATOMS: atom_id res chain seq x y z
N MET A 1 3.14 -1.24 -3.94
CA MET A 1 2.68 -1.70 -5.27
C MET A 1 2.17 -0.43 -5.97
N GLY A 2 1.50 -0.50 -7.11
CA GLY A 2 0.85 0.69 -7.68
C GLY A 2 1.76 1.74 -8.35
N VAL A 3 1.15 2.88 -8.70
CA VAL A 3 1.83 3.97 -9.42
C VAL A 3 2.65 4.86 -8.49
N ASN A 4 3.86 5.23 -8.91
CA ASN A 4 4.72 6.13 -8.12
C ASN A 4 4.37 7.60 -8.38
N LEU A 5 3.40 8.13 -7.64
CA LEU A 5 3.02 9.55 -7.68
C LEU A 5 3.75 10.42 -6.65
N ARG A 6 4.71 9.86 -5.88
CA ARG A 6 5.31 10.54 -4.72
C ARG A 6 5.88 11.93 -5.06
N GLU A 7 6.54 12.06 -6.21
CA GLU A 7 7.14 13.32 -6.66
C GLU A 7 6.12 14.38 -7.10
N LEU A 8 4.88 13.96 -7.36
CA LEU A 8 3.80 14.84 -7.77
C LEU A 8 2.91 15.27 -6.62
N ILE A 9 2.95 14.60 -5.46
CA ILE A 9 2.14 15.00 -4.31
C ILE A 9 2.75 16.25 -3.68
N PRO A 10 2.07 17.41 -3.75
CA PRO A 10 2.56 18.65 -3.16
C PRO A 10 2.64 18.56 -1.64
N GLU A 11 3.63 19.22 -1.02
CA GLU A 11 3.79 19.20 0.45
C GLU A 11 2.62 19.89 1.17
N ASP A 12 2.01 20.91 0.58
CA ASP A 12 0.83 21.60 1.11
C ASP A 12 -0.46 20.77 1.01
N ALA A 13 -0.45 19.70 0.21
CA ALA A 13 -1.53 18.72 0.16
C ALA A 13 -1.35 17.57 1.18
N LYS A 14 -0.20 17.52 1.87
CA LYS A 14 0.10 16.54 2.91
C LYS A 14 -0.08 17.17 4.29
N ARG A 15 -0.69 16.41 5.19
CA ARG A 15 -0.81 16.78 6.60
C ARG A 15 -0.36 15.62 7.46
N GLU A 16 0.75 15.79 8.16
CA GLU A 16 1.20 14.83 9.17
C GLU A 16 0.19 14.76 10.32
N ILE A 17 -0.12 13.55 10.76
CA ILE A 17 -0.91 13.30 11.97
C ILE A 17 0.06 13.16 13.13
N THR A 18 0.01 14.10 14.06
CA THR A 18 0.91 14.12 15.22
C THR A 18 0.40 13.23 16.35
N ASP A 19 -0.92 13.09 16.47
CA ASP A 19 -1.60 12.21 17.41
C ASP A 19 -2.68 11.41 16.68
N LEU A 20 -2.66 10.08 16.80
CA LEU A 20 -3.69 9.20 16.21
C LEU A 20 -5.10 9.51 16.73
N ARG A 21 -5.23 10.17 17.89
CA ARG A 21 -6.52 10.65 18.41
C ARG A 21 -7.20 11.68 17.50
N GLU A 22 -6.48 12.32 16.57
CA GLU A 22 -7.10 13.15 15.52
C GLU A 22 -8.08 12.36 14.64
N LEU A 23 -7.88 11.04 14.54
CA LEU A 23 -8.73 10.12 13.80
C LEU A 23 -9.80 9.44 14.68
N MET A 24 -9.95 9.86 15.93
CA MET A 24 -10.95 9.30 16.84
C MET A 24 -12.36 9.40 16.25
N GLY A 25 -13.09 8.28 16.31
CA GLY A 25 -14.44 8.14 15.77
C GLY A 25 -14.51 8.03 14.25
N LYS A 26 -13.40 8.21 13.51
CA LYS A 26 -13.38 8.12 12.05
C LYS A 26 -13.37 6.66 11.60
N VAL A 27 -14.18 6.37 10.59
CA VAL A 27 -14.13 5.10 9.87
C VAL A 27 -13.02 5.18 8.83
N ILE A 28 -12.07 4.23 8.86
CA ILE A 28 -10.94 4.19 7.92
C ILE A 28 -11.00 2.88 7.15
N ALA A 29 -11.05 2.99 5.82
CA ALA A 29 -11.01 1.84 4.92
C ALA A 29 -9.56 1.45 4.63
N LEU A 30 -9.08 0.35 5.22
CA LEU A 30 -7.72 -0.14 4.98
C LEU A 30 -7.71 -1.08 3.78
N ASP A 31 -6.81 -0.84 2.82
CA ASP A 31 -6.46 -1.88 1.85
C ASP A 31 -5.81 -3.04 2.61
N ALA A 32 -6.50 -4.19 2.62
CA ALA A 32 -6.05 -5.36 3.33
C ALA A 32 -4.79 -5.97 2.73
N TYR A 33 -4.67 -6.03 1.41
CA TYR A 33 -3.47 -6.59 0.77
C TYR A 33 -2.27 -5.70 1.05
N ASN A 34 -2.41 -4.38 0.87
CA ASN A 34 -1.35 -3.43 1.20
C ASN A 34 -0.92 -3.57 2.67
N ALA A 35 -1.86 -3.58 3.61
CA ALA A 35 -1.57 -3.73 5.04
C ALA A 35 -0.86 -5.06 5.37
N LEU A 36 -1.34 -6.19 4.84
CA LEU A 36 -0.73 -7.50 5.09
C LEU A 36 0.70 -7.58 4.52
N TYR A 37 0.96 -7.00 3.35
CA TYR A 37 2.32 -6.88 2.82
C TYR A 37 3.21 -6.01 3.73
N GLN A 38 2.70 -4.89 4.25
CA GLN A 38 3.44 -4.08 5.20
C GLN A 38 3.79 -4.86 6.47
N PHE A 39 2.86 -5.65 7.01
CA PHE A 39 3.11 -6.48 8.19
C PHE A 39 4.18 -7.54 7.91
N LEU A 40 4.15 -8.21 6.76
CA LEU A 40 5.18 -9.18 6.36
C LEU A 40 6.57 -8.55 6.19
N ALA A 41 6.62 -7.31 5.71
CA ALA A 41 7.88 -6.60 5.52
C ALA A 41 8.43 -6.04 6.84
N ALA A 42 7.56 -5.52 7.71
CA ALA A 42 7.95 -4.82 8.93
C ALA A 42 8.14 -5.74 10.14
N ILE A 43 7.30 -6.76 10.30
CA ILE A 43 7.26 -7.61 11.50
C ILE A 43 8.11 -8.85 11.27
N ARG A 44 9.32 -8.81 11.84
CA ARG A 44 10.35 -9.80 11.66
C ARG A 44 11.08 -10.06 12.97
N GLN A 45 11.72 -11.22 13.05
CA GLN A 45 12.62 -11.58 14.14
C GLN A 45 13.87 -10.69 14.12
N PRO A 46 14.66 -10.63 15.22
CA PRO A 46 15.89 -9.84 15.27
C PRO A 46 16.90 -10.16 14.17
N ASP A 47 16.96 -11.41 13.72
CA ASP A 47 17.78 -11.88 12.61
C ASP A 47 17.24 -11.49 11.21
N GLY A 48 16.06 -10.86 11.15
CA GLY A 48 15.41 -10.45 9.92
C GLY A 48 14.61 -11.54 9.22
N THR A 49 14.44 -12.72 9.81
CA THR A 49 13.51 -13.75 9.33
C THR A 49 12.06 -13.40 9.68
N PRO A 50 11.06 -13.88 8.92
CA PRO A 50 9.65 -13.68 9.30
C PRO A 50 9.31 -14.40 10.61
N LEU A 51 8.23 -13.96 11.27
CA LEU A 51 7.66 -14.73 12.37
C LEU A 51 7.06 -16.02 11.81
N ILE A 52 7.33 -17.15 12.47
CA ILE A 52 6.82 -18.47 12.08
C ILE A 52 6.17 -19.18 13.27
N ASP A 53 5.20 -20.05 12.99
CA ASP A 53 4.66 -20.96 13.99
C ASP A 53 5.48 -22.26 14.11
N ARG A 54 5.07 -23.16 15.02
CA ARG A 54 5.72 -24.47 15.22
C ARG A 54 5.67 -25.38 14.00
N LYS A 55 4.84 -25.08 13.00
CA LYS A 55 4.72 -25.83 11.74
C LYS A 55 5.50 -25.16 10.60
N GLY A 56 6.28 -24.10 10.89
CA GLY A 56 7.06 -23.37 9.90
C GLY A 56 6.25 -22.41 9.03
N ARG A 57 4.98 -22.14 9.37
CA ARG A 57 4.13 -21.22 8.59
C ARG A 57 4.38 -19.79 9.02
N VAL A 58 4.47 -18.86 8.07
CA VAL A 58 4.64 -17.43 8.34
C VAL A 58 3.40 -16.88 9.04
N THR A 59 3.60 -16.11 10.12
CA THR A 59 2.54 -15.52 10.96
C THR A 59 2.68 -14.01 11.14
N SER A 60 3.69 -13.38 10.54
CA SER A 60 3.90 -11.92 10.63
C SER A 60 2.67 -11.10 10.22
N HIS A 61 1.91 -11.55 9.22
CA HIS A 61 0.69 -10.89 8.76
C HIS A 61 -0.42 -10.92 9.81
N LEU A 62 -0.58 -12.04 10.53
CA LEU A 62 -1.57 -12.17 11.61
C LEU A 62 -1.18 -11.35 12.84
N SER A 63 0.09 -11.39 13.22
CA SER A 63 0.60 -10.58 14.34
C SER A 63 0.38 -9.09 14.08
N GLY A 64 0.74 -8.63 12.87
CA GLY A 64 0.50 -7.25 12.48
C GLY A 64 -0.96 -6.88 12.44
N LEU A 65 -1.81 -7.73 11.83
CA LEU A 65 -3.24 -7.48 11.77
C LEU A 65 -3.85 -7.38 13.18
N PHE A 66 -3.51 -8.30 14.08
CA PHE A 66 -4.03 -8.34 15.44
C PHE A 66 -3.63 -7.09 16.23
N TYR A 67 -2.33 -6.89 16.46
CA TYR A 67 -1.85 -5.81 17.32
C TYR A 67 -2.12 -4.44 16.71
N ARG A 68 -2.01 -4.30 15.38
CA ARG A 68 -2.26 -3.00 14.76
C ARG A 68 -3.72 -2.62 14.82
N THR A 69 -4.63 -3.55 14.57
CA THR A 69 -6.06 -3.28 14.65
C THR A 69 -6.48 -2.89 16.06
N ILE A 70 -5.99 -3.61 17.09
CA ILE A 70 -6.21 -3.25 18.49
C ILE A 70 -5.72 -1.83 18.75
N ASN A 71 -4.50 -1.50 18.34
CA ASN A 71 -3.94 -0.18 18.55
C ASN A 71 -4.78 0.93 17.89
N LEU A 72 -5.26 0.73 16.66
CA LEU A 72 -6.15 1.69 16.00
C LEU A 72 -7.44 1.88 16.80
N MET A 73 -8.04 0.80 17.30
CA MET A 73 -9.26 0.85 18.11
C MET A 73 -9.04 1.52 19.48
N GLU A 74 -7.89 1.33 20.11
CA GLU A 74 -7.52 2.02 21.37
C GLU A 74 -7.50 3.55 21.19
N TYR A 75 -7.11 4.03 20.01
CA TYR A 75 -7.20 5.45 19.63
C TYR A 75 -8.61 5.88 19.18
N GLY A 76 -9.59 4.98 19.24
CA GLY A 76 -10.98 5.22 18.86
C GLY A 76 -11.23 5.25 17.35
N ILE A 77 -10.26 4.79 16.55
CA ILE A 77 -10.42 4.65 15.09
C ILE A 77 -11.30 3.42 14.81
N LYS A 78 -12.16 3.51 13.79
CA LYS A 78 -13.05 2.42 13.38
C LYS A 78 -12.53 1.80 12.07
N PRO A 79 -11.68 0.76 12.13
CA PRO A 79 -11.12 0.15 10.94
C PRO A 79 -12.15 -0.70 10.20
N VAL A 80 -12.14 -0.64 8.87
CA VAL A 80 -12.78 -1.61 7.99
C VAL A 80 -11.76 -2.06 6.94
N TYR A 81 -11.54 -3.36 6.82
CA TYR A 81 -10.57 -3.89 5.85
C TYR A 81 -11.24 -4.17 4.51
N VAL A 82 -10.57 -3.88 3.40
CA VAL A 82 -11.08 -4.15 2.06
C VAL A 82 -10.13 -5.10 1.35
N PHE A 83 -10.61 -6.31 1.04
CA PHE A 83 -9.84 -7.34 0.35
C PHE A 83 -10.10 -7.30 -1.15
N ASP A 84 -9.05 -7.55 -1.93
CA ASP A 84 -9.16 -7.72 -3.38
C ASP A 84 -10.04 -8.92 -3.74
N GLY A 85 -10.85 -8.74 -4.78
CA GLY A 85 -11.55 -9.79 -5.51
C GLY A 85 -10.73 -10.30 -6.70
N MET A 86 -11.44 -10.64 -7.79
CA MET A 86 -10.76 -11.14 -8.98
C MET A 86 -10.10 -9.96 -9.73
N PRO A 87 -8.78 -10.02 -9.99
CA PRO A 87 -8.12 -8.98 -10.77
C PRO A 87 -8.64 -8.98 -12.22
N PRO A 88 -8.74 -7.81 -12.87
CA PRO A 88 -9.20 -7.73 -14.24
C PRO A 88 -8.17 -8.37 -15.20
N GLU A 89 -8.63 -8.85 -16.35
CA GLU A 89 -7.77 -9.60 -17.28
C GLU A 89 -6.54 -8.81 -17.74
N ILE A 90 -6.69 -7.50 -17.93
CA ILE A 90 -5.62 -6.61 -18.35
C ILE A 90 -4.46 -6.53 -17.33
N LYS A 91 -4.68 -6.88 -16.04
CA LYS A 91 -3.62 -6.98 -15.02
C LYS A 91 -2.83 -8.28 -15.07
N ARG A 92 -3.24 -9.29 -15.86
CA ARG A 92 -2.58 -10.62 -15.88
C ARG A 92 -1.08 -10.51 -16.16
N TYR A 93 -0.68 -9.59 -17.05
CA TYR A 93 0.72 -9.36 -17.39
C TYR A 93 1.54 -8.89 -16.17
N GLU A 94 1.06 -7.87 -15.44
CA GLU A 94 1.75 -7.37 -14.25
C GLU A 94 1.76 -8.41 -13.11
N VAL A 95 0.68 -9.19 -12.96
CA VAL A 95 0.64 -10.29 -11.98
C VAL A 95 1.74 -11.32 -12.26
N GLU A 96 1.90 -11.74 -13.51
CA GLU A 96 2.95 -12.70 -13.89
C GLU A 96 4.36 -12.08 -13.75
N ARG A 97 4.53 -10.82 -14.14
CA ARG A 97 5.80 -10.10 -13.96
C ARG A 97 6.20 -10.00 -12.49
N ARG A 98 5.25 -9.74 -11.59
CA ARG A 98 5.46 -9.74 -10.13
C ARG A 98 5.82 -11.13 -9.62
N ARG A 99 5.18 -12.17 -10.14
CA ARG A 99 5.48 -13.56 -9.78
C ARG A 99 6.93 -13.91 -10.14
N ILE A 100 7.35 -13.70 -11.38
CA ILE A 100 8.72 -13.98 -11.85
C ILE A 100 9.75 -13.20 -11.02
N ARG A 101 9.49 -11.91 -10.74
CA ARG A 101 10.39 -11.08 -9.91
C ARG A 101 10.55 -11.64 -8.50
N ARG A 102 9.47 -12.15 -7.89
CA ARG A 102 9.49 -12.76 -6.55
C ARG A 102 10.23 -14.08 -6.54
N GLU A 103 10.01 -14.93 -7.55
CA GLU A 103 10.72 -16.22 -7.69
C GLU A 103 12.24 -15.97 -7.80
N LYS A 104 12.67 -15.06 -8.66
CA LYS A 104 14.07 -14.65 -8.77
C LYS A 104 14.62 -14.06 -7.47
N ALA A 105 13.83 -13.24 -6.77
CA ALA A 105 14.24 -12.69 -5.48
C ALA A 105 14.37 -13.78 -4.40
N ALA A 106 13.53 -14.83 -4.43
CA ALA A 106 13.64 -15.95 -3.50
C ALA A 106 14.95 -16.72 -3.71
N GLU A 107 15.28 -17.05 -4.96
CA GLU A 107 16.56 -17.70 -5.32
C GLU A 107 17.77 -16.86 -4.88
N LEU A 108 17.74 -15.55 -5.13
CA LEU A 108 18.80 -14.63 -4.71
C LEU A 108 18.91 -14.54 -3.18
N ALA A 109 17.78 -14.61 -2.46
CA ALA A 109 17.77 -14.61 -1.00
C ALA A 109 18.41 -15.87 -0.42
N GLU A 110 18.04 -17.05 -0.94
CA GLU A 110 18.61 -18.34 -0.52
C GLU A 110 20.12 -18.39 -0.78
N ARG A 111 20.55 -17.94 -1.96
CA ARG A 111 21.96 -17.88 -2.32
C ARG A 111 22.75 -16.94 -1.42
N ALA A 112 22.25 -15.73 -1.20
CA ALA A 112 22.89 -14.77 -0.30
C ALA A 112 22.97 -15.29 1.14
N TYR A 113 21.96 -16.04 1.60
CA TYR A 113 21.96 -16.68 2.91
C TYR A 113 23.04 -17.78 3.00
N ALA A 114 23.12 -18.66 2.01
CA ALA A 114 24.14 -19.71 1.95
C ALA A 114 25.58 -19.16 1.90
N GLU A 115 25.76 -18.00 1.27
CA GLU A 115 27.05 -17.29 1.17
C GLU A 115 27.34 -16.37 2.37
N GLY A 116 26.50 -16.38 3.42
CA GLY A 116 26.69 -15.58 4.63
C GLY A 116 26.47 -14.06 4.46
N ARG A 117 25.93 -13.62 3.31
CA ARG A 117 25.62 -12.20 3.02
C ARG A 117 24.28 -11.80 3.63
N VAL A 118 24.24 -11.67 4.95
CA VAL A 118 23.02 -11.46 5.75
C VAL A 118 22.18 -10.26 5.30
N GLU A 119 22.79 -9.10 5.04
CA GLU A 119 22.05 -7.89 4.63
C GLU A 119 21.39 -8.06 3.26
N GLU A 120 22.07 -8.71 2.33
CA GLU A 120 21.57 -8.95 0.97
C GLU A 120 20.48 -10.03 0.98
N ALA A 121 20.67 -11.11 1.74
CA ALA A 121 19.65 -12.13 1.98
C ALA A 121 18.36 -11.50 2.54
N ARG A 122 18.51 -10.60 3.52
CA ARG A 122 17.38 -9.85 4.09
C ARG A 122 16.68 -9.02 3.04
N LYS A 123 17.41 -8.24 2.23
CA LYS A 123 16.85 -7.40 1.16
C LYS A 123 16.03 -8.22 0.16
N TYR A 124 16.59 -9.31 -0.35
CA TYR A 124 15.89 -10.17 -1.31
C TYR A 124 14.73 -10.93 -0.68
N SER A 125 14.83 -11.34 0.59
CA SER A 125 13.70 -11.99 1.29
C SER A 125 12.48 -11.07 1.45
N ILE A 126 12.68 -9.75 1.51
CA ILE A 126 11.58 -8.77 1.51
C ILE A 126 10.96 -8.67 0.11
N GLN A 127 11.78 -8.69 -0.94
CA GLN A 127 11.32 -8.66 -2.32
C GLN A 127 10.60 -9.94 -2.74
N ALA A 128 10.97 -11.07 -2.16
CA ALA A 128 10.36 -12.39 -2.38
C ALA A 128 9.01 -12.58 -1.67
N LEU A 129 8.59 -11.63 -0.82
CA LEU A 129 7.34 -11.75 -0.06
C LEU A 129 6.15 -11.99 -0.99
N ARG A 130 5.35 -13.00 -0.63
CA ARG A 130 4.12 -13.38 -1.31
C ARG A 130 3.01 -13.52 -0.29
N LEU A 131 1.85 -12.92 -0.58
CA LEU A 131 0.61 -13.27 0.10
C LEU A 131 0.01 -14.51 -0.56
N THR A 132 -0.20 -15.56 0.21
CA THR A 132 -0.91 -16.76 -0.22
C THR A 132 -2.39 -16.66 0.11
N GLN A 133 -3.22 -17.46 -0.55
CA GLN A 133 -4.64 -17.53 -0.24
C GLN A 133 -4.88 -17.98 1.21
N GLU A 134 -4.07 -18.92 1.74
CA GLU A 134 -4.14 -19.32 3.16
C GLU A 134 -3.89 -18.15 4.11
N MET A 135 -2.96 -17.25 3.77
CA MET A 135 -2.68 -16.06 4.57
C MET A 135 -3.85 -15.07 4.55
N VAL A 136 -4.50 -14.90 3.40
CA VAL A 136 -5.69 -14.04 3.26
C VAL A 136 -6.87 -14.63 4.04
N GLU A 137 -7.13 -15.93 3.92
CA GLU A 137 -8.24 -16.59 4.63
C GLU A 137 -7.99 -16.71 6.14
N SER A 138 -6.73 -16.81 6.58
CA SER A 138 -6.41 -16.70 8.02
C SER A 138 -6.56 -15.27 8.53
N ALA A 139 -6.23 -14.25 7.74
CA ALA A 139 -6.47 -12.86 8.08
C ALA A 139 -7.96 -12.54 8.23
N LYS A 140 -8.80 -12.99 7.30
CA LYS A 140 -10.28 -12.84 7.39
C LYS A 140 -10.84 -13.49 8.66
N ARG A 141 -10.48 -14.76 8.92
CA ARG A 141 -10.89 -15.47 10.15
C ARG A 141 -10.47 -14.76 11.43
N LEU A 142 -9.29 -14.13 11.44
CA LEU A 142 -8.84 -13.34 12.57
C LEU A 142 -9.70 -12.08 12.74
N LEU A 143 -10.01 -11.37 11.67
CA LEU A 143 -10.89 -10.19 11.72
C LEU A 143 -12.31 -10.55 12.20
N ASP A 144 -12.87 -11.67 11.73
CA ASP A 144 -14.16 -12.19 12.21
C ASP A 144 -14.12 -12.45 13.72
N ALA A 145 -13.07 -13.13 14.20
CA ALA A 145 -12.90 -13.42 15.62
C ALA A 145 -12.70 -12.16 16.48
N MET A 146 -12.12 -11.11 15.91
CA MET A 146 -11.95 -9.80 16.56
C MET A 146 -13.21 -8.92 16.47
N GLY A 147 -14.23 -9.31 15.69
CA GLY A 147 -15.42 -8.50 15.45
C GLY A 147 -15.16 -7.28 14.54
N ILE A 148 -14.18 -7.38 13.66
CA ILE A 148 -13.75 -6.28 12.78
C ILE A 148 -14.36 -6.48 11.39
N PRO A 149 -15.11 -5.50 10.86
CA PRO A 149 -15.72 -5.65 9.55
C PRO A 149 -14.66 -5.67 8.46
N TYR A 150 -14.91 -6.51 7.45
CA TYR A 150 -14.20 -6.42 6.18
C TYR A 150 -15.14 -6.55 4.99
N ILE A 151 -14.71 -6.02 3.85
CA ILE A 151 -15.44 -6.02 2.59
C ILE A 151 -14.64 -6.81 1.57
N GLN A 152 -15.32 -7.72 0.86
CA GLN A 152 -14.77 -8.38 -0.31
C GLN A 152 -15.07 -7.51 -1.53
N ALA A 153 -14.04 -6.90 -2.12
CA ALA A 153 -14.20 -6.13 -3.35
C ALA A 153 -14.57 -7.06 -4.52
N PRO A 154 -15.36 -6.57 -5.51
CA PRO A 154 -15.63 -7.33 -6.73
C PRO A 154 -14.36 -7.49 -7.59
N SER A 155 -13.46 -6.50 -7.51
CA SER A 155 -12.18 -6.51 -8.21
C SER A 155 -11.10 -5.89 -7.32
N GLU A 156 -10.76 -4.61 -7.46
CA GLU A 156 -9.67 -4.01 -6.68
C GLU A 156 -10.13 -3.46 -5.33
N GLY A 157 -9.40 -3.84 -4.28
CA GLY A 157 -9.62 -3.40 -2.91
C GLY A 157 -9.47 -1.89 -2.76
N GLU A 158 -8.44 -1.28 -3.35
CA GLU A 158 -8.26 0.18 -3.31
C GLU A 158 -9.40 0.93 -4.01
N ALA A 159 -9.92 0.40 -5.13
CA ALA A 159 -11.05 1.00 -5.83
C ALA A 159 -12.33 0.93 -4.98
N GLN A 160 -12.60 -0.22 -4.37
CA GLN A 160 -13.73 -0.39 -3.46
C GLN A 160 -13.59 0.49 -2.21
N ALA A 161 -12.39 0.59 -1.64
CA ALA A 161 -12.09 1.47 -0.51
C ALA A 161 -12.30 2.95 -0.87
N ALA A 162 -11.85 3.38 -2.05
CA ALA A 162 -12.07 4.74 -2.55
C ALA A 162 -13.55 5.04 -2.78
N TYR A 163 -14.31 4.06 -3.28
CA TYR A 163 -15.75 4.19 -3.46
C TYR A 163 -16.51 4.41 -2.14
N ILE A 164 -16.24 3.61 -1.11
CA ILE A 164 -16.89 3.78 0.20
C ILE A 164 -16.50 5.10 0.87
N ALA A 165 -15.25 5.54 0.70
CA ALA A 165 -14.81 6.84 1.20
C ALA A 165 -15.51 8.01 0.48
N ARG A 166 -15.66 7.94 -0.85
CA ARG A 166 -16.40 8.92 -1.64
C ARG A 166 -17.88 8.98 -1.29
N LYS A 167 -18.49 7.83 -0.98
CA LYS A 167 -19.90 7.74 -0.57
C LYS A 167 -20.14 8.32 0.83
N GLY A 168 -19.09 8.48 1.63
CA GLY A 168 -19.17 8.99 3.00
C GLY A 168 -19.30 7.90 4.07
N ASP A 169 -19.29 6.62 3.68
CA ASP A 169 -19.32 5.47 4.60
C ASP A 169 -17.98 5.30 5.33
N ALA A 170 -16.88 5.78 4.72
CA ALA A 170 -15.56 5.91 5.34
C ALA A 170 -15.05 7.36 5.23
N TRP A 171 -14.25 7.81 6.19
CA TRP A 171 -13.65 9.13 6.16
C TRP A 171 -12.45 9.22 5.21
N ALA A 172 -11.68 8.13 5.10
CA ALA A 172 -10.50 8.02 4.24
C ALA A 172 -10.18 6.56 3.91
N VAL A 173 -9.34 6.38 2.89
CA VAL A 173 -8.65 5.11 2.59
C VAL A 173 -7.28 5.12 3.25
N ALA A 174 -6.83 4.00 3.78
CA ALA A 174 -5.45 3.81 4.24
C ALA A 174 -4.72 2.79 3.37
N SER A 175 -3.68 3.25 2.68
CA SER A 175 -2.76 2.45 1.86
C SER A 175 -1.39 3.14 1.84
N GLN A 176 -0.32 2.38 1.57
CA GLN A 176 0.97 2.97 1.21
C GLN A 176 1.02 3.44 -0.24
N ASP A 177 0.19 2.89 -1.11
CA ASP A 177 0.20 3.20 -2.53
C ASP A 177 -0.73 4.40 -2.80
N TYR A 178 -0.61 5.01 -3.99
CA TYR A 178 -1.37 6.22 -4.34
C TYR A 178 -2.60 5.92 -5.21
N ASP A 179 -2.86 4.65 -5.53
CA ASP A 179 -3.88 4.26 -6.50
C ASP A 179 -5.29 4.65 -6.03
N ALA A 180 -5.54 4.65 -4.71
CA ALA A 180 -6.77 5.14 -4.12
C ALA A 180 -7.11 6.59 -4.53
N LEU A 181 -6.10 7.46 -4.73
CA LEU A 181 -6.32 8.84 -5.23
C LEU A 181 -6.80 8.83 -6.69
N LEU A 182 -6.29 7.91 -7.51
CA LEU A 182 -6.74 7.73 -8.90
C LEU A 182 -8.19 7.24 -8.96
N PHE A 183 -8.55 6.30 -8.08
CA PHE A 183 -9.94 5.84 -7.91
C PHE A 183 -10.85 6.90 -7.25
N GLY A 184 -10.27 8.02 -6.80
CA GLY A 184 -10.96 9.22 -6.38
C GLY A 184 -11.28 9.29 -4.90
N THR A 185 -10.55 8.59 -4.03
CA THR A 185 -10.73 8.76 -2.59
C THR A 185 -10.58 10.24 -2.22
N PRO A 186 -11.49 10.83 -1.41
CA PRO A 186 -11.31 12.21 -0.97
C PRO A 186 -10.06 12.38 -0.09
N ARG A 187 -9.69 11.33 0.65
CA ARG A 187 -8.57 11.32 1.59
C ARG A 187 -7.83 9.99 1.55
N LEU A 188 -6.51 10.05 1.45
CA LEU A 188 -5.60 8.92 1.58
C LEU A 188 -4.77 9.10 2.87
N VAL A 189 -4.77 8.11 3.75
CA VAL A 189 -3.93 8.07 4.95
C VAL A 189 -2.79 7.07 4.73
N ARG A 190 -1.57 7.57 4.54
CA ARG A 190 -0.39 6.71 4.42
C ARG A 190 0.24 6.47 5.79
N ASN A 191 1.14 5.49 5.86
CA ASN A 191 1.80 5.01 7.08
C ASN A 191 0.88 4.49 8.21
N LEU A 192 -0.45 4.44 8.04
CA LEU A 192 -1.35 4.01 9.12
C LEU A 192 -1.18 2.53 9.52
N ALA A 193 -0.68 1.65 8.65
CA ALA A 193 -0.39 0.27 9.05
C ALA A 193 0.93 0.11 9.83
N ILE A 194 1.85 1.07 9.67
CA ILE A 194 3.25 0.96 10.11
C ILE A 194 3.70 2.09 11.05
N SER A 195 2.77 2.92 11.54
CA SER A 195 3.11 4.08 12.35
C SER A 195 3.61 3.68 13.74
N GLY A 196 4.45 4.55 14.33
CA GLY A 196 5.09 4.34 15.62
C GLY A 196 6.61 4.28 15.52
N ARG A 197 7.26 3.93 16.64
CA ARG A 197 8.72 3.82 16.74
C ARG A 197 9.22 2.52 16.14
N ARG A 198 10.11 2.62 15.16
CA ARG A 198 10.75 1.48 14.49
C ARG A 198 12.27 1.55 14.60
N LYS A 199 12.89 0.46 15.03
CA LYS A 199 14.36 0.34 15.03
C LYS A 199 14.87 0.22 13.58
N LEU A 200 15.89 0.99 13.23
CA LEU A 200 16.55 0.87 11.94
C LEU A 200 17.35 -0.43 11.86
N PRO A 201 17.31 -1.16 10.73
CA PRO A 201 18.18 -2.30 10.49
C PRO A 201 19.65 -1.93 10.71
N GLY A 202 20.37 -2.70 11.53
CA GLY A 202 21.81 -2.52 11.74
C GLY A 202 22.23 -1.27 12.52
N ARG A 203 21.29 -0.50 13.08
CA ARG A 203 21.60 0.70 13.89
C ARG A 203 20.75 0.73 15.16
N ASP A 204 21.32 1.16 16.28
CA ASP A 204 20.59 1.44 17.53
C ASP A 204 19.86 2.79 17.49
N MET A 205 19.18 3.05 16.38
CA MET A 205 18.41 4.27 16.16
C MET A 205 16.96 3.92 15.86
N TYR A 206 16.04 4.63 16.48
CA TYR A 206 14.61 4.50 16.23
C TYR A 206 14.15 5.65 15.33
N ILE A 207 13.43 5.32 14.26
CA ILE A 207 12.67 6.29 13.47
C ILE A 207 11.23 6.28 13.95
N GLU A 208 10.66 7.46 14.11
CA GLU A 208 9.22 7.60 14.34
C GLU A 208 8.55 7.76 12.98
N ILE A 209 7.72 6.78 12.62
CA ILE A 209 6.91 6.85 11.41
C ILE A 209 5.55 7.41 11.81
N LYS A 210 5.19 8.58 11.27
CA LYS A 210 3.90 9.21 11.52
C LYS A 210 2.95 9.01 10.34
N PRO A 211 1.63 8.86 10.59
CA PRO A 211 0.63 8.86 9.53
C PRO A 211 0.62 10.20 8.79
N GLU A 212 0.36 10.17 7.49
CA GLU A 212 0.15 11.37 6.68
C GLU A 212 -1.21 11.30 5.99
N VAL A 213 -1.93 12.41 5.96
CA VAL A 213 -3.19 12.56 5.22
C VAL A 213 -2.91 13.33 3.95
N ILE A 214 -3.41 12.81 2.82
CA ILE A 214 -3.37 13.47 1.52
C ILE A 214 -4.81 13.71 1.09
N GLU A 215 -5.15 14.97 0.82
CA GLU A 215 -6.49 15.36 0.35
C GLU A 215 -6.49 15.53 -1.17
N LEU A 216 -7.32 14.75 -1.87
CA LEU A 216 -7.34 14.74 -3.33
C LEU A 216 -7.64 16.12 -3.92
N ASP A 217 -8.62 16.83 -3.37
CA ASP A 217 -9.00 18.16 -3.87
C ASP A 217 -7.86 19.18 -3.74
N ARG A 218 -7.02 19.06 -2.68
CA ARG A 218 -5.83 19.90 -2.51
C ARG A 218 -4.76 19.53 -3.54
N VAL A 219 -4.49 18.23 -3.72
CA VAL A 219 -3.56 17.75 -4.76
C VAL A 219 -3.96 18.30 -6.13
N LEU A 220 -5.22 18.13 -6.52
CA LEU A 220 -5.73 18.59 -7.82
C LEU A 220 -5.68 20.11 -7.96
N LYS A 221 -6.04 20.86 -6.90
CA LYS A 221 -6.02 22.32 -6.91
C LYS A 221 -4.60 22.88 -7.05
N VAL A 222 -3.63 22.33 -6.33
CA VAL A 222 -2.24 22.80 -6.34
C VAL A 222 -1.56 22.45 -7.66
N LEU A 223 -1.82 21.26 -8.19
CA LEU A 223 -1.35 20.84 -9.50
C LEU A 223 -2.09 21.53 -10.66
N GLY A 224 -3.26 22.13 -10.41
CA GLY A 224 -4.07 22.77 -11.45
C GLY A 224 -4.57 21.78 -12.51
N ILE A 225 -4.89 20.54 -12.09
CA ILE A 225 -5.35 19.46 -12.99
C ILE A 225 -6.65 18.84 -12.48
N THR A 226 -7.36 18.17 -13.38
CA THR A 226 -8.53 17.36 -13.06
C THR A 226 -8.13 15.95 -12.60
N ARG A 227 -9.07 15.20 -11.99
CA ARG A 227 -8.82 13.79 -11.66
C ARG A 227 -8.54 12.94 -12.90
N SER A 228 -9.23 13.20 -14.01
CA SER A 228 -8.98 12.50 -15.27
C SER A 228 -7.54 12.72 -15.75
N GLN A 229 -7.05 13.96 -15.66
CA GLN A 229 -5.65 14.27 -15.99
C GLN A 229 -4.66 13.60 -15.02
N LEU A 230 -4.99 13.49 -13.73
CA LEU A 230 -4.16 12.72 -12.79
C LEU A 230 -4.09 11.23 -13.18
N ILE A 231 -5.20 10.66 -13.67
CA ILE A 231 -5.24 9.29 -14.21
C ILE A 231 -4.40 9.18 -15.48
N ASP A 232 -4.51 10.13 -16.42
CA ASP A 232 -3.69 10.16 -17.64
C ASP A 232 -2.19 10.22 -17.32
N ILE A 233 -1.81 11.05 -16.35
CA ILE A 233 -0.44 11.11 -15.83
C ILE A 233 0.00 9.74 -15.31
N ALA A 234 -0.84 9.07 -14.53
CA ALA A 234 -0.52 7.74 -14.00
C ALA A 234 -0.37 6.69 -15.12
N ILE A 235 -1.20 6.75 -16.16
CA ILE A 235 -1.09 5.88 -17.34
C ILE A 235 0.24 6.14 -18.06
N LEU A 236 0.64 7.40 -18.25
CA LEU A 236 1.94 7.72 -18.86
C LEU A 236 3.13 7.16 -18.07
N ILE A 237 3.09 7.25 -16.74
CA ILE A 237 4.14 6.72 -15.85
C ILE A 237 4.15 5.17 -15.88
N GLY A 238 2.98 4.56 -15.95
CA GLY A 238 2.78 3.12 -15.85
C GLY A 238 1.98 2.76 -14.60
N THR A 239 0.86 2.08 -14.82
CA THR A 239 0.00 1.50 -13.78
C THR A 239 0.08 -0.02 -13.82
N ASP A 240 -0.60 -0.69 -12.89
CA ASP A 240 -0.74 -2.15 -12.93
C ASP A 240 -1.42 -2.67 -14.22
N TYR A 241 -2.12 -1.82 -14.97
CA TYR A 241 -2.76 -2.18 -16.24
C TYR A 241 -1.85 -2.01 -17.45
N ASN A 242 -0.79 -1.21 -17.33
CA ASN A 242 0.18 -0.90 -18.38
C ASN A 242 1.57 -0.71 -17.76
N PRO A 243 2.17 -1.77 -17.21
CA PRO A 243 3.22 -1.65 -16.21
C PRO A 243 4.60 -1.24 -16.75
N ASP A 244 4.72 -1.08 -18.07
CA ASP A 244 5.89 -0.48 -18.71
C ASP A 244 5.72 1.03 -18.97
N GLY A 245 4.51 1.57 -18.78
CA GLY A 245 4.19 2.96 -19.04
C GLY A 245 4.54 3.38 -20.48
N VAL A 246 4.85 4.67 -20.65
CA VAL A 246 5.44 5.17 -21.87
C VAL A 246 6.97 5.30 -21.67
N PRO A 247 7.80 4.66 -22.50
CA PRO A 247 9.25 4.71 -22.34
C PRO A 247 9.80 6.13 -22.26
N GLY A 248 10.64 6.40 -21.25
CA GLY A 248 11.27 7.70 -21.04
C GLY A 248 10.40 8.76 -20.36
N ILE A 249 9.15 8.44 -20.00
CA ILE A 249 8.26 9.38 -19.31
C ILE A 249 8.19 9.08 -17.81
N GLY A 250 8.80 9.97 -17.01
CA GLY A 250 8.68 9.97 -15.54
C GLY A 250 7.56 10.88 -15.02
N PRO A 251 7.32 10.94 -13.70
CA PRO A 251 6.21 11.68 -13.11
C PRO A 251 6.16 13.16 -13.49
N LYS A 252 7.30 13.87 -13.42
CA LYS A 252 7.38 15.29 -13.77
C LYS A 252 7.11 15.53 -15.25
N SER A 253 7.68 14.69 -16.13
CA SER A 253 7.49 14.77 -17.57
C SER A 253 6.03 14.49 -17.95
N ALA A 254 5.42 13.45 -17.38
CA ALA A 254 4.01 13.13 -17.57
C ALA A 254 3.10 14.30 -17.17
N TYR A 255 3.34 14.89 -15.99
CA TYR A 255 2.61 16.08 -15.55
C TYR A 255 2.76 17.26 -16.52
N GLN A 256 3.97 17.57 -16.97
CA GLN A 256 4.20 18.66 -17.94
C GLN A 256 3.48 18.42 -19.26
N LEU A 257 3.51 17.20 -19.80
CA LEU A 257 2.84 16.84 -21.04
C LEU A 257 1.32 16.99 -20.91
N ILE A 258 0.73 16.45 -19.85
CA ILE A 258 -0.72 16.54 -19.64
C ILE A 258 -1.16 17.98 -19.37
N LYS A 259 -0.34 18.79 -18.69
CA LYS A 259 -0.64 20.21 -18.48
C LYS A 259 -0.54 21.04 -19.76
N ALA A 260 0.29 20.62 -20.73
CA ALA A 260 0.44 21.29 -22.03
C ALA A 260 -0.63 20.86 -23.05
N HIS A 261 -0.92 19.57 -23.12
CA HIS A 261 -1.77 18.98 -24.17
C HIS A 261 -3.21 18.69 -23.70
N GLY A 262 -3.43 18.59 -22.39
CA GLY A 262 -4.74 18.49 -21.77
C GLY A 262 -5.26 17.07 -21.55
N SER A 263 -4.91 16.10 -22.40
CA SER A 263 -5.30 14.69 -22.27
C SER A 263 -4.25 13.74 -22.86
N LEU A 264 -4.33 12.46 -22.48
CA LEU A 264 -3.44 11.41 -22.96
C LEU A 264 -3.42 11.27 -24.50
N GLU A 265 -4.59 11.35 -25.15
CA GLU A 265 -4.75 11.16 -26.60
C GLU A 265 -4.10 12.27 -27.43
N LYS A 266 -3.80 13.41 -26.81
CA LYS A 266 -3.10 14.52 -27.47
C LYS A 266 -1.58 14.50 -27.24
N VAL A 267 -1.12 13.63 -26.33
CA VAL A 267 0.30 13.45 -26.01
C VAL A 267 0.91 12.31 -26.83
N LEU A 268 0.15 11.23 -27.05
CA LEU A 268 0.52 10.06 -27.86
C LEU A 268 0.24 10.31 -29.35
#